data_AF-A0A2V9MFP6-F1
#
_entry.id   AF-A0A2V9MFP6-F1
#
_cell.length_a   1.000
_cell.length_b   1.000
_cell.length_c   1.000
_cell.angle_alpha   90.00
_cell.angle_beta   90.00
_cell.angle_gamma   90.00
#
_symmetry.space_group_name_H-M   'P 1'
#
loop_
_entity.id
_entity.type
_entity.pdbx_description
1 polymer ?
#
loop_
_entity_poly.entity_id
_entity_poly.type
_entity_poly.pdbx_seq_one_letter_code
_entity_poly.pdbx_strand_id
1 'polypeptide(L)'
;MSEMNISSQREIIEFYKEEFLKHKNRLKIQKEFYSDKSFSEIETALDKIITEIDTICQIDRFNELASHLLERIDIITNLSTSPSNQSQRIH
;
A
#
# COMPACT_ATOMS: atom_id res chain seq x y z
N MET A 1 10.37 29.21 3.10
CA MET A 1 9.06 28.53 3.25
C MET A 1 8.96 27.25 2.40
N SER A 2 10.07 26.67 1.94
CA SER A 2 10.11 25.64 0.87
C SER A 2 10.53 24.24 1.32
N GLU A 3 11.14 24.09 2.51
CA GLU A 3 11.65 22.78 2.97
C GLU A 3 10.60 21.93 3.70
N MET A 4 9.69 22.54 4.48
CA MET A 4 8.67 21.81 5.25
C MET A 4 7.63 21.08 4.38
N ASN A 5 7.37 21.56 3.17
CA ASN A 5 6.41 20.92 2.25
C ASN A 5 7.01 19.67 1.60
N ILE A 6 8.32 19.66 1.35
CA ILE A 6 9.02 18.54 0.70
C ILE A 6 9.23 17.40 1.70
N SER A 7 9.53 17.69 2.97
CA SER A 7 9.69 16.64 4.00
C SER A 7 8.37 15.93 4.26
N SER A 8 7.27 16.68 4.42
CA SER A 8 5.94 16.10 4.65
C SER A 8 5.45 15.27 3.46
N GLN A 9 5.69 15.72 2.23
CA GLN A 9 5.35 14.94 1.05
C GLN A 9 6.13 13.61 0.98
N ARG A 10 7.43 13.62 1.33
CA ARG A 10 8.23 12.39 1.37
C ARG A 10 7.75 11.42 2.45
N GLU A 11 7.44 11.92 3.64
CA GLU A 11 6.90 11.10 4.74
C GLU A 11 5.60 10.39 4.33
N ILE A 12 4.72 11.10 3.62
CA ILE A 12 3.47 10.55 3.09
C ILE A 12 3.74 9.48 2.01
N ILE A 13 4.68 9.72 1.10
CA ILE A 13 5.05 8.75 0.06
C ILE A 13 5.60 7.47 0.69
N GLU A 14 6.55 7.60 1.63
CA GLU A 14 7.14 6.46 2.33
C GLU A 14 6.09 5.69 3.11
N PHE A 15 5.16 6.38 3.79
CA PHE A 15 4.02 5.74 4.45
C PHE A 15 3.23 4.84 3.48
N TYR A 16 2.77 5.37 2.34
CA TYR A 16 2.00 4.57 1.40
C TYR A 16 2.81 3.41 0.82
N LYS A 17 4.10 3.64 0.54
CA LYS A 17 5.01 2.61 0.01
C LYS A 17 5.16 1.45 1.00
N GLU A 18 5.33 1.76 2.29
CA GLU A 18 5.37 0.76 3.36
C GLU A 18 4.05 -0.01 3.47
N GLU A 19 2.91 0.68 3.42
CA GLU A 19 1.60 0.02 3.50
C GLU A 19 1.39 -0.96 2.33
N PHE A 20 1.67 -0.55 1.09
CA PHE A 20 1.58 -1.46 -0.06
C PHE A 20 2.54 -2.65 0.07
N LEU A 21 3.74 -2.47 0.61
CA LEU A 21 4.67 -3.57 0.89
C LEU A 21 4.12 -4.54 1.94
N LYS A 22 3.47 -4.06 3.00
CA LYS A 22 2.82 -4.92 4.00
C LYS A 22 1.72 -5.76 3.37
N HIS A 23 0.89 -5.17 2.50
CA HIS A 23 -0.13 -5.91 1.75
C HIS A 23 0.48 -6.95 0.80
N LYS A 24 1.58 -6.64 0.10
CA LYS A 24 2.30 -7.60 -0.74
C LYS A 24 2.84 -8.78 0.06
N ASN A 25 3.43 -8.52 1.23
CA ASN A 25 3.92 -9.57 2.11
C ASN A 25 2.77 -10.46 2.62
N ARG A 26 1.64 -9.86 2.96
CA ARG A 26 0.43 -10.59 3.36
C ARG A 26 -0.10 -11.48 2.25
N LEU A 27 -0.18 -10.96 1.02
CA LEU A 27 -0.59 -11.72 -0.15
C LEU A 27 0.30 -12.95 -0.36
N LYS A 28 1.62 -12.81 -0.22
CA LYS A 28 2.58 -13.92 -0.30
C LYS A 28 2.35 -14.99 0.76
N ILE A 29 2.09 -14.59 2.01
CA ILE A 29 1.77 -15.52 3.10
C ILE A 29 0.46 -16.28 2.79
N GLN A 30 -0.51 -15.61 2.18
CA GLN A 30 -1.81 -16.18 1.86
C GLN A 30 -1.86 -16.87 0.49
N LYS A 31 -0.72 -17.09 -0.19
CA LYS A 31 -0.69 -17.57 -1.59
C LYS A 31 -1.58 -18.80 -1.84
N GLU A 32 -1.65 -19.72 -0.88
CA GLU A 32 -2.48 -20.95 -0.96
C GLU A 32 -3.99 -20.70 -1.08
N PHE A 33 -4.48 -19.53 -0.69
CA PHE A 33 -5.90 -19.15 -0.74
C PHE A 33 -6.29 -18.50 -2.08
N TYR A 34 -5.33 -18.28 -2.98
CA TYR A 34 -5.55 -17.67 -4.29
C TYR A 34 -5.23 -18.65 -5.41
N SER A 35 -5.97 -18.56 -6.52
CA SER A 35 -5.51 -19.14 -7.78
C SER A 35 -4.20 -18.47 -8.21
N ASP A 36 -3.31 -19.20 -8.89
CA ASP A 36 -2.06 -18.63 -9.43
C ASP A 36 -2.29 -17.37 -10.29
N LYS A 37 -3.37 -17.35 -11.08
CA LYS A 37 -3.76 -16.19 -11.89
C LYS A 37 -4.08 -14.97 -11.03
N SER A 38 -5.03 -15.10 -10.09
CA SER A 38 -5.43 -14.00 -9.20
C SER A 38 -4.24 -13.51 -8.37
N PHE A 39 -3.43 -14.42 -7.82
CA PHE A 39 -2.21 -14.06 -7.10
C PHE A 39 -1.27 -13.22 -7.96
N SER A 40 -0.97 -13.70 -9.18
CA SER A 40 -0.07 -13.01 -10.12
C SER A 40 -0.60 -11.64 -10.54
N GLU A 41 -1.91 -11.51 -10.79
CA GLU A 41 -2.53 -10.23 -11.15
C GLU A 41 -2.43 -9.20 -10.01
N ILE A 42 -2.74 -9.60 -8.78
CA ILE A 42 -2.66 -8.72 -7.60
C ILE A 42 -1.20 -8.37 -7.28
N GLU A 43 -0.29 -9.35 -7.31
CA GLU A 43 1.14 -9.11 -7.08
C GLU A 43 1.72 -8.13 -8.11
N THR A 44 1.37 -8.31 -9.39
CA THR A 44 1.78 -7.40 -10.46
C THR A 44 1.24 -5.99 -10.26
N ALA A 45 -0.02 -5.85 -9.82
CA ALA A 45 -0.61 -4.54 -9.54
C ALA A 45 0.12 -3.84 -8.38
N LEU A 46 0.38 -4.57 -7.29
CA LEU A 46 1.17 -4.07 -6.15
C LEU A 46 2.57 -3.64 -6.57
N ASP A 47 3.25 -4.43 -7.40
CA ASP A 47 4.59 -4.10 -7.89
C ASP A 47 4.62 -2.84 -8.73
N LYS A 48 3.62 -2.64 -9.59
CA LYS A 48 3.49 -1.40 -10.36
C LYS A 48 3.27 -0.21 -9.45
N ILE A 49 2.36 -0.30 -8.49
CA ILE A 49 2.08 0.79 -7.54
C ILE A 49 3.35 1.16 -6.76
N ILE A 50 4.05 0.19 -6.19
CA ILE A 50 5.27 0.43 -5.40
C ILE A 50 6.38 1.06 -6.26
N THR A 51 6.54 0.59 -7.50
CA THR A 51 7.57 1.10 -8.42
C THR A 51 7.25 2.52 -8.90
N GLU A 52 5.99 2.81 -9.16
CA GLU A 52 5.55 4.09 -9.75
C GLU A 52 5.16 5.14 -8.71
N ILE A 53 5.16 4.81 -7.41
CA ILE A 53 4.65 5.70 -6.36
C ILE A 53 5.34 7.07 -6.34
N ASP A 54 6.66 7.11 -6.61
CA ASP A 54 7.45 8.34 -6.67
C ASP A 54 7.07 9.22 -7.88
N THR A 55 6.41 8.65 -8.89
CA THR A 55 5.87 9.36 -10.05
C THR A 55 4.41 9.75 -9.81
N ILE A 56 3.59 8.84 -9.28
CA ILE A 56 2.17 9.06 -8.98
C ILE A 56 2.00 10.16 -7.91
N CYS A 57 2.98 10.34 -7.02
CA CYS A 57 2.97 11.38 -6.00
C CYS A 57 2.98 12.81 -6.54
N GLN A 58 3.29 13.01 -7.82
CA GLN A 58 3.28 14.32 -8.48
C GLN A 58 1.87 14.76 -8.90
N ILE A 59 0.88 13.87 -8.79
CA ILE A 59 -0.52 14.18 -9.11
C ILE A 59 -1.15 14.90 -7.92
N ASP A 60 -1.89 15.99 -8.18
CA ASP A 60 -2.54 16.83 -7.15
C ASP A 60 -3.43 16.04 -6.15
N ARG A 61 -3.93 14.87 -6.57
CA ARG A 61 -4.82 14.00 -5.79
C ARG A 61 -4.16 12.70 -5.34
N PHE A 62 -2.83 12.68 -5.19
CA PHE A 62 -2.07 11.49 -4.79
C PHE A 62 -2.64 10.82 -3.54
N ASN A 63 -2.89 11.59 -2.47
CA ASN A 63 -3.39 11.04 -1.20
C ASN A 63 -4.72 10.32 -1.35
N GLU A 64 -5.65 10.89 -2.11
CA GLU A 64 -6.94 10.27 -2.38
C GLU A 64 -6.77 8.99 -3.19
N LEU A 65 -5.96 9.03 -4.26
CA LEU A 65 -5.68 7.87 -5.10
C LEU A 65 -5.02 6.74 -4.30
N ALA A 66 -3.98 7.05 -3.52
CA ALA A 66 -3.24 6.06 -2.75
C ALA A 66 -4.10 5.45 -1.63
N SER A 67 -4.91 6.26 -0.95
CA SER A 67 -5.90 5.78 0.03
C SER A 67 -6.93 4.85 -0.61
N HIS A 68 -7.49 5.22 -1.76
CA HIS A 68 -8.46 4.38 -2.48
C HIS A 68 -7.84 3.06 -2.95
N LEU A 69 -6.59 3.09 -3.43
CA LEU A 69 -5.88 1.87 -3.82
C LEU A 69 -5.63 0.95 -2.63
N LEU A 70 -5.20 1.50 -1.49
CA LEU A 70 -5.03 0.74 -0.24
C LEU A 70 -6.33 0.10 0.21
N GLU A 71 -7.44 0.84 0.24
CA GLU A 71 -8.76 0.30 0.63
C GLU A 71 -9.16 -0.91 -0.24
N ARG A 72 -8.95 -0.80 -1.55
CA ARG A 72 -9.28 -1.89 -2.49
C ARG A 72 -8.40 -3.12 -2.28
N ILE A 73 -7.13 -2.94 -1.94
CA ILE A 73 -6.18 -4.03 -1.67
C ILE A 73 -6.43 -4.64 -0.28
N ASP A 74 -6.85 -3.83 0.70
CA ASP A 74 -7.18 -4.31 2.04
C ASP A 74 -8.41 -5.22 2.02
N ILE A 75 -9.43 -4.94 1.19
CA ILE A 75 -10.56 -5.86 0.97
C ILE A 75 -10.09 -7.26 0.54
N ILE A 76 -9.01 -7.33 -0.26
CA ILE A 76 -8.47 -8.58 -0.78
C ILE A 76 -7.60 -9.26 0.28
N THR A 77 -6.64 -8.53 0.84
CA THR A 77 -5.61 -9.10 1.73
C THR A 77 -6.04 -9.24 3.19
N ASN A 78 -7.12 -8.54 3.56
CA ASN A 78 -7.71 -8.47 4.90
C ASN A 78 -6.64 -8.22 5.98
N LEU A 79 -5.69 -7.34 5.66
CA LEU A 79 -4.53 -7.07 6.50
C LEU A 79 -4.96 -6.28 7.74
N SER A 80 -5.80 -5.26 7.56
CA SER A 80 -6.27 -4.39 8.64
C SER A 80 -7.07 -5.12 9.73
N THR A 81 -7.69 -6.26 9.39
CA THR A 81 -8.52 -7.05 10.32
C THR A 81 -7.77 -8.24 10.96
N SER A 82 -6.50 -8.46 10.63
CA SER A 82 -5.73 -9.56 11.22
C SER A 82 -5.44 -9.28 12.70
N PRO A 83 -5.67 -10.23 13.63
CA PRO A 83 -5.42 -10.03 15.06
C PRO A 83 -3.94 -9.70 15.39
N SER A 84 -3.01 -10.06 14.52
CA SER A 84 -1.59 -9.69 14.62
C SER A 84 -1.31 -8.18 14.42
N ASN A 85 -2.25 -7.42 13.85
CA ASN A 85 -2.13 -5.97 13.63
C ASN A 85 -2.89 -5.13 14.66
N GLN A 86 -3.60 -5.75 15.61
CA GLN A 86 -4.26 -5.01 16.70
C GLN A 86 -3.26 -4.34 17.66
N SER A 87 -2.00 -4.79 17.67
CA SER A 87 -0.93 -4.23 18.52
C SER A 87 -0.21 -3.02 17.93
N GLN A 88 -0.50 -2.60 16.69
CA GLN A 88 0.14 -1.44 16.04
C GLN A 88 -0.82 -0.25 15.80
N ARG A 89 -2.07 -0.34 16.26
CA ARG A 89 -3.06 0.76 16.16
C ARG A 89 -2.98 1.78 17.31
N ILE A 90 -1.88 1.82 18.05
CA ILE A 90 -1.64 2.80 19.12
C ILE A 90 -0.23 3.39 18.95
N HIS A 91 -0.11 4.49 18.22
CA HIS A 91 0.36 5.78 18.76
C HIS A 91 0.32 6.89 17.72
#